data_AF-A0A7X7FR22-F1
#
_entry.id   AF-A0A7X7FR22-F1
#
_cell.length_a   1.000
_cell.length_b   1.000
_cell.length_c   1.000
_cell.angle_alpha   90.00
_cell.angle_beta   90.00
_cell.angle_gamma   90.00
#
_symmetry.space_group_name_H-M   'P 1'
#
loop_
_entity.id
_entity.type
_entity.pdbx_description
1 polymer ?
#
loop_
_entity_poly.entity_id
_entity_poly.type
_entity_poly.pdbx_seq_one_letter_code
_entity_poly.pdbx_strand_id
1 'polypeptide(L)'
;MDDTGVGTPPIVDMGAYEKRLPGPPTDYDGDSDVDGDDAELSEACAYGPGIALEWGCENRDFDDDGDVDQLDFAVFQRCVSGDGVPADLHCAD
;
A
#
# COMPACT_ATOMS: atom_id res chain seq x y z
N MET A 1 -0.85 -17.71 -47.90
CA MET A 1 -1.21 -18.49 -46.69
C MET A 1 0.07 -19.19 -46.29
N ASP A 2 0.88 -18.49 -45.52
CA ASP A 2 1.96 -19.03 -44.68
C ASP A 2 2.33 -17.89 -43.72
N ASP A 3 2.30 -18.22 -42.43
CA ASP A 3 2.50 -17.35 -41.28
C ASP A 3 4.01 -17.06 -41.10
N THR A 4 4.39 -15.79 -41.10
CA THR A 4 5.80 -15.35 -41.03
C THR A 4 6.34 -15.24 -39.61
N GLY A 5 5.61 -15.66 -38.58
CA GLY A 5 6.16 -15.74 -37.22
C GLY A 5 6.68 -14.40 -36.67
N VAL A 6 6.09 -13.29 -37.09
CA VAL A 6 6.33 -11.98 -36.46
C VAL A 6 5.22 -11.81 -35.43
N GLY A 7 5.36 -12.51 -34.31
CA GLY A 7 4.52 -12.33 -33.15
C GLY A 7 4.70 -10.92 -32.61
N THR A 8 3.94 -9.97 -33.14
CA THR A 8 3.57 -8.78 -32.38
C THR A 8 2.32 -9.21 -31.62
N PRO A 9 2.44 -9.65 -30.36
CA PRO A 9 1.24 -9.88 -29.57
C PRO A 9 0.43 -8.57 -29.60
N PRO A 10 -0.92 -8.62 -29.65
CA PRO A 10 -1.67 -7.45 -29.20
C PRO A 10 -1.11 -7.07 -27.83
N ILE A 11 -0.92 -5.78 -27.62
CA ILE A 11 -0.60 -5.17 -26.32
C ILE A 11 -1.79 -5.55 -25.44
N VAL A 12 -1.68 -6.72 -24.84
CA VAL A 12 -2.65 -7.26 -23.94
C VAL A 12 -2.44 -6.51 -22.63
N ASP A 13 -3.10 -5.35 -22.51
CA ASP A 13 -3.52 -4.89 -21.19
C ASP A 13 -4.52 -5.92 -20.67
N MET A 14 -3.97 -6.95 -20.06
CA MET A 14 -4.72 -8.01 -19.43
C MET A 14 -4.77 -7.78 -17.92
N GLY A 15 -5.05 -6.52 -17.51
CA GLY A 15 -5.36 -6.13 -16.12
C GLY A 15 -6.62 -6.75 -15.51
N ALA A 16 -7.14 -7.86 -16.06
CA ALA A 16 -8.33 -8.55 -15.59
C ALA A 16 -8.05 -9.84 -14.78
N TYR A 17 -6.78 -10.27 -14.68
CA TYR A 17 -6.41 -11.47 -13.91
C TYR A 17 -5.07 -11.38 -13.19
N GLU A 18 -4.48 -10.20 -13.06
CA GLU A 18 -3.53 -9.97 -11.97
C GLU A 18 -4.32 -10.24 -10.70
N LYS A 19 -4.08 -11.40 -10.07
CA LYS A 19 -4.33 -11.51 -8.63
C LYS A 19 -3.68 -10.26 -8.06
N ARG A 20 -4.47 -9.29 -7.57
CA ARG A 20 -3.90 -8.16 -6.84
C ARG A 20 -3.15 -8.82 -5.69
N LEU A 21 -1.83 -8.95 -5.86
CA LEU A 21 -0.96 -9.32 -4.76
C LEU A 21 -1.26 -8.28 -3.67
N PRO A 22 -1.21 -8.65 -2.39
CA PRO A 22 -1.26 -7.64 -1.34
C PRO A 22 -0.25 -6.55 -1.74
N GLY A 23 -0.75 -5.31 -1.87
CA GLY A 23 0.14 -4.18 -2.12
C GLY A 23 1.17 -4.07 -0.98
N PRO A 24 2.21 -3.25 -1.15
CA PRO A 24 3.10 -2.94 -0.04
C PRO A 24 2.30 -2.60 1.23
N PRO A 25 2.77 -3.02 2.41
CA PRO A 25 2.18 -2.52 3.65
C PRO A 25 2.17 -0.99 3.61
N THR A 26 1.09 -0.39 4.12
CA THR A 26 0.91 1.08 4.18
C THR A 26 0.75 1.83 2.85
N ASP A 27 0.74 1.14 1.70
CA ASP A 27 0.28 1.67 0.40
C ASP A 27 -1.25 1.80 0.45
N TYR A 28 -1.69 2.99 0.83
CA TYR A 28 -3.07 3.32 1.15
C TYR A 28 -3.84 3.89 -0.02
N ASP A 29 -3.17 4.54 -0.97
CA ASP A 29 -3.80 5.02 -2.20
C ASP A 29 -3.77 3.99 -3.34
N GLY A 30 -2.94 2.95 -3.22
CA GLY A 30 -2.89 1.76 -4.05
C GLY A 30 -2.04 1.89 -5.29
N ASP A 31 -1.05 2.77 -5.29
CA ASP A 31 -0.21 3.10 -6.44
C ASP A 31 1.15 2.36 -6.48
N SER A 32 1.41 1.53 -5.47
CA SER A 32 2.61 0.67 -5.29
C SER A 32 3.86 1.34 -4.75
N ASP A 33 3.80 2.59 -4.31
CA ASP A 33 4.82 3.17 -3.44
C ASP A 33 4.26 3.54 -2.06
N VAL A 34 5.12 4.09 -1.20
CA VAL A 34 4.69 4.64 0.11
C VAL A 34 5.33 5.99 0.25
N ASP A 35 4.52 7.04 0.20
CA ASP A 35 5.00 8.41 0.13
C ASP A 35 4.14 9.44 0.88
N GLY A 36 4.09 10.68 0.39
CA GLY A 36 3.31 11.75 1.00
C GLY A 36 1.80 11.57 0.87
N ASP A 37 1.32 10.94 -0.20
CA ASP A 37 -0.11 10.71 -0.42
C ASP A 37 -0.63 9.64 0.55
N ASP A 38 0.17 8.59 0.85
CA ASP A 38 -0.13 7.64 1.92
C ASP A 38 -0.03 8.26 3.31
N ALA A 39 0.92 9.19 3.51
CA ALA A 39 1.05 9.88 4.78
C ALA A 39 -0.21 10.71 5.10
N GLU A 40 -0.81 11.40 4.13
CA GLU A 40 -2.08 12.11 4.31
C GLU A 40 -3.21 11.15 4.72
N LEU A 41 -3.25 9.96 4.10
CA LEU A 41 -4.22 8.92 4.45
C LEU A 41 -3.96 8.25 5.80
N SER A 42 -2.70 8.16 6.24
CA SER A 42 -2.31 7.70 7.58
C SER A 42 -2.75 8.71 8.63
N GLU A 43 -2.43 10.00 8.42
CA GLU A 43 -2.76 11.10 9.33
C GLU A 43 -4.27 11.29 9.51
N ALA A 44 -5.08 10.98 8.49
CA ALA A 44 -6.54 11.01 8.59
C ALA A 44 -7.10 10.06 9.66
N CYS A 45 -6.35 9.03 10.04
CA CYS A 45 -6.70 8.09 11.10
C CYS A 45 -5.86 8.29 12.38
N ALA A 46 -4.91 9.23 12.41
CA ALA A 46 -4.05 9.43 13.55
C ALA A 46 -4.80 10.12 14.70
N TYR A 47 -4.94 9.43 15.82
CA TYR A 47 -5.52 9.96 17.05
C TYR A 47 -4.43 10.12 18.10
N GLY A 48 -4.37 9.18 19.04
CA GLY A 48 -3.37 9.16 20.09
C GLY A 48 -3.57 7.99 21.04
N PRO A 49 -2.58 7.73 21.89
CA PRO A 49 -2.57 6.55 22.75
C PRO A 49 -3.80 6.47 23.65
N GLY A 50 -4.45 5.33 23.65
CA GLY A 50 -5.68 5.02 24.35
C GLY A 50 -6.95 5.65 23.77
N ILE A 51 -6.87 6.31 22.61
CA ILE A 51 -8.04 6.87 21.92
C ILE A 51 -8.48 5.91 20.84
N ALA A 52 -9.51 5.12 21.17
CA ALA A 52 -10.04 4.09 20.29
C ALA A 52 -10.24 4.59 18.85
N LEU A 53 -9.76 3.79 17.89
CA LEU A 53 -9.88 4.10 16.47
C LEU A 53 -11.35 4.23 16.03
N GLU A 54 -11.58 5.05 15.01
CA GLU A 54 -12.87 5.13 14.34
C GLU A 54 -13.04 4.02 13.29
N TRP A 55 -14.29 3.69 12.96
CA TRP A 55 -14.61 2.73 11.91
C TRP A 55 -13.95 3.14 10.57
N GLY A 56 -13.26 2.20 9.93
CA GLY A 56 -12.52 2.44 8.70
C GLY A 56 -11.02 2.73 8.89
N CYS A 57 -10.55 2.88 10.14
CA CYS A 57 -9.14 3.05 10.47
C CYS A 57 -8.44 1.76 10.92
N GLU A 58 -9.12 0.62 10.85
CA GLU A 58 -8.60 -0.67 11.36
C GLU A 58 -7.33 -1.14 10.64
N ASN A 59 -7.08 -0.66 9.41
CA ASN A 59 -5.85 -0.98 8.67
C ASN A 59 -4.70 0.01 8.93
N ARG A 60 -4.87 0.92 9.89
CA ARG A 60 -3.83 1.85 10.40
C ARG A 60 -3.36 1.47 11.79
N ASP A 61 -4.04 0.54 12.48
CA ASP A 61 -3.63 -0.06 13.76
C ASP A 61 -2.76 -1.28 13.46
N PHE A 62 -1.43 -1.11 13.51
CA PHE A 62 -0.43 -2.12 13.18
C PHE A 62 0.07 -2.89 14.39
N ASP A 63 -0.08 -2.36 15.60
CA ASP A 63 0.28 -3.09 16.82
C ASP A 63 -0.91 -3.76 17.53
N ASP A 64 -2.11 -3.67 16.92
CA ASP A 64 -3.36 -4.32 17.30
C ASP A 64 -3.83 -3.91 18.72
N ASP A 65 -3.57 -2.67 19.13
CA ASP A 65 -3.90 -2.19 20.48
C ASP A 65 -5.27 -1.47 20.57
N GLY A 66 -5.89 -1.23 19.41
CA GLY A 66 -7.22 -0.65 19.28
C GLY A 66 -7.23 0.87 19.12
N ASP A 67 -6.07 1.51 18.97
CA ASP A 67 -5.95 2.88 18.54
C ASP A 67 -4.99 3.05 17.35
N VAL A 68 -4.81 4.30 16.90
CA VAL A 68 -3.86 4.63 15.82
C VAL A 68 -3.01 5.78 16.33
N ASP A 69 -1.78 5.46 16.71
CA ASP A 69 -0.86 6.36 17.38
C ASP A 69 0.57 6.36 16.80
N GLN A 70 1.55 6.76 17.61
CA GLN A 70 2.94 6.87 17.16
C GLN A 70 3.62 5.51 16.95
N LEU A 71 3.15 4.43 17.58
CA LEU A 71 3.67 3.07 17.38
C LEU A 71 3.29 2.57 15.99
N ASP A 72 2.08 2.85 15.53
CA ASP A 72 1.63 2.58 14.17
C ASP A 72 2.39 3.40 13.13
N PHE A 73 2.57 4.70 13.42
CA PHE A 73 3.35 5.56 12.54
C PHE A 73 4.80 5.09 12.42
N ALA A 74 5.37 4.49 13.47
CA ALA A 74 6.72 3.91 13.40
C ALA A 74 6.81 2.69 12.47
N VAL A 75 5.69 2.00 12.20
CA VAL A 75 5.60 0.96 11.16
C VAL A 75 5.52 1.61 9.78
N PHE A 76 4.63 2.60 9.59
CA PHE A 76 4.54 3.41 8.37
C PHE A 76 5.90 3.95 7.91
N GLN A 77 6.66 4.54 8.83
CA GLN A 77 7.97 5.11 8.54
C GLN A 77 9.00 4.11 7.99
N ARG A 78 8.86 2.80 8.27
CA ARG A 78 9.75 1.76 7.73
C ARG A 78 9.45 1.47 6.25
N CYS A 79 8.22 1.74 5.83
CA CYS A 79 7.73 1.44 4.50
C CYS A 79 7.95 2.56 3.49
N VAL A 80 8.12 3.81 3.97
CA VAL A 80 8.36 4.98 3.12
C VAL A 80 9.50 4.73 2.13
N SER A 81 9.15 4.72 0.85
CA SER A 81 10.05 4.55 -0.28
C SER A 81 10.18 5.84 -1.10
N GLY A 82 9.11 6.64 -1.13
CA GLY A 82 8.99 7.91 -1.86
C GLY A 82 8.38 7.78 -3.27
N ASP A 83 7.88 8.90 -3.78
CA ASP A 83 7.20 9.05 -5.08
C ASP A 83 7.89 8.31 -6.22
N GLY A 84 7.15 7.36 -6.81
CA GLY A 84 7.54 6.51 -7.92
C GLY A 84 8.55 5.41 -7.57
N VAL A 85 8.86 5.19 -6.29
CA VAL A 85 9.79 4.16 -5.82
C VAL A 85 9.00 3.00 -5.21
N PRO A 86 8.96 1.81 -5.84
CA PRO A 86 8.21 0.69 -5.29
C PRO A 86 8.61 0.36 -3.85
N ALA A 87 7.63 0.30 -2.95
CA ALA A 87 7.89 -0.01 -1.55
C ALA A 87 8.23 -1.50 -1.32
N ASP A 88 8.95 -1.78 -0.24
CA ASP A 88 9.28 -3.16 0.14
C ASP A 88 8.05 -3.85 0.72
N LEU A 89 7.67 -5.00 0.14
CA LEU A 89 6.52 -5.79 0.59
C LEU A 89 6.65 -6.32 2.03
N HIS A 90 7.85 -6.32 2.61
CA HIS A 90 8.14 -6.81 3.96
C HIS A 90 8.60 -5.70 4.93
N CYS A 91 8.35 -4.42 4.61
CA CYS A 91 8.77 -3.29 5.45
C CYS A 91 8.13 -3.25 6.85
N ALA A 92 6.99 -3.94 7.03
CA ALA A 92 6.21 -3.97 8.27
C ALA A 92 6.42 -5.25 9.11
N ASP A 93 7.39 -6.11 8.74
CA ASP A 93 7.74 -7.33 9.48
C ASP A 93 8.51 -7.08 10.80
#